data_AF-A0A8K0Q9T9-F1
#
_entry.id   AF-A0A8K0Q9T9-F1
#
_cell.length_a   1.000
_cell.length_b   1.000
_cell.length_c   1.000
_cell.angle_alpha   90.00
_cell.angle_beta   90.00
_cell.angle_gamma   90.00
#
_symmetry.space_group_name_H-M   'P 1'
#
loop_
_entity.id
_entity.type
_entity.pdbx_description
1 polymer ?
#
loop_
_entity_poly.entity_id
_entity_poly.type
_entity_poly.pdbx_seq_one_letter_code
_entity_poly.pdbx_strand_id
1 'polypeptide(L)'
;MTSSCLQRTGTRYPDLEAMDAKTQPQRSSALMQLPLEIRNVIFQELWNDAGVSQHIVLQDNRRYVRARCVTDPTRPDSLMDECARFNTSCIEDPLIWRRLMSSWGPCWKCEELYQSTKQTPWSSFLPMMLACRQLYLECRASICNTLTFVIHDLETLNNFAVSHPSPLLNDIKHLHLAIRLPIRWEKYMSPEAHAVLSRWRDCCQALDRAQNLVSVNLWLDTSEPSWRVLLTTVQGNVNPFVFGERLAGVLTVDIPVNPDRPEVWQAVANVEPRFTIRPRGWPAFKAETESTTPNRIFRLEDNEEPGVLKNPTMRGTYIRHRPAGLLR
;
A
#
# COMPACT_ATOMS: atom_id res chain seq x y z
N MET A 1 -37.81 -23.76 13.16
CA MET A 1 -37.79 -22.66 12.16
C MET A 1 -36.39 -22.56 11.60
N THR A 2 -36.12 -23.30 10.53
CA THR A 2 -34.83 -23.34 9.83
C THR A 2 -34.84 -22.23 8.77
N SER A 3 -34.13 -21.14 9.06
CA SER A 3 -33.90 -20.06 8.09
C SER A 3 -32.87 -20.54 7.07
N SER A 4 -33.37 -21.06 5.96
CA SER A 4 -32.63 -21.31 4.72
C SER A 4 -32.00 -20.00 4.25
N CYS A 5 -30.67 -19.89 4.42
CA CYS A 5 -29.88 -18.82 3.83
C CYS A 5 -29.75 -19.13 2.34
N LEU A 6 -30.57 -18.47 1.52
CA LEU A 6 -30.46 -18.46 0.06
C LEU A 6 -29.04 -18.05 -0.32
N GLN A 7 -28.21 -19.03 -0.70
CA GLN A 7 -26.97 -18.80 -1.40
C GLN A 7 -27.32 -18.12 -2.72
N ARG A 8 -27.11 -16.79 -2.77
CA ARG A 8 -27.18 -16.01 -3.99
C ARG A 8 -26.02 -16.46 -4.88
N THR A 9 -26.31 -17.38 -5.80
CA THR A 9 -25.40 -17.87 -6.85
C THR A 9 -25.22 -16.87 -8.00
N GLY A 10 -25.42 -15.57 -7.73
CA GLY A 10 -25.15 -14.53 -8.71
C GLY A 10 -23.65 -14.30 -8.86
N THR A 11 -23.18 -14.11 -10.09
CA THR A 11 -21.81 -13.65 -10.35
C THR A 11 -21.56 -12.35 -9.57
N ARG A 12 -20.44 -12.28 -8.84
CA ARG A 12 -20.07 -11.12 -8.00
C ARG A 12 -19.87 -9.84 -8.83
N TYR A 13 -19.65 -9.99 -10.13
CA TYR A 13 -19.37 -8.92 -11.08
C TYR A 13 -20.35 -8.99 -12.27
N PRO A 14 -20.70 -7.84 -12.87
CA PRO A 14 -21.52 -7.80 -14.06
C PRO A 14 -20.78 -8.40 -15.25
N ASP A 15 -21.50 -9.17 -16.06
CA ASP A 15 -21.04 -9.66 -17.35
C ASP A 15 -21.02 -8.51 -18.37
N LEU A 16 -19.81 -8.04 -18.69
CA LEU A 16 -19.60 -6.87 -19.54
C LEU A 16 -19.98 -7.16 -20.99
N GLU A 17 -19.71 -8.36 -21.48
CA GLU A 17 -20.04 -8.76 -22.85
C GLU A 17 -21.55 -8.85 -23.03
N ALA A 18 -22.25 -9.46 -22.06
CA ALA A 18 -23.71 -9.50 -22.07
C ALA A 18 -24.34 -8.10 -21.89
N MET A 19 -23.69 -7.20 -21.14
CA MET A 19 -24.12 -5.81 -21.04
C MET A 19 -23.95 -5.07 -22.36
N ASP A 20 -22.80 -5.21 -23.01
CA ASP A 20 -22.49 -4.57 -24.30
C ASP A 20 -23.42 -5.05 -25.40
N ALA A 21 -23.62 -6.37 -25.52
CA ALA A 21 -24.55 -6.97 -26.49
C ALA A 21 -26.01 -6.49 -26.33
N LYS A 22 -26.40 -6.04 -25.12
CA LYS A 22 -27.74 -5.52 -24.80
C LYS A 22 -27.76 -4.00 -24.63
N THR A 23 -26.69 -3.31 -25.03
CA THR A 23 -26.62 -1.86 -24.95
C THR A 23 -27.37 -1.26 -26.13
N GLN A 24 -28.47 -0.58 -25.84
CA GLN A 24 -29.18 0.22 -26.83
C GLN A 24 -28.61 1.64 -26.82
N PRO A 25 -28.23 2.20 -27.99
CA PRO A 25 -27.76 3.58 -28.09
C PRO A 25 -28.79 4.54 -27.48
N GLN A 26 -28.42 5.22 -26.40
CA GLN A 26 -29.32 6.12 -25.67
C GLN A 26 -29.45 7.48 -26.39
N ARG A 27 -29.84 7.45 -27.67
CA ARG A 27 -29.79 8.61 -28.59
C ARG A 27 -30.69 9.77 -28.20
N SER A 28 -31.63 9.58 -27.28
CA SER A 28 -32.51 10.63 -26.75
C SER A 28 -31.86 11.48 -25.65
N SER A 29 -30.76 11.02 -25.04
CA SER A 29 -30.07 11.76 -24.00
C SER A 29 -29.11 12.79 -24.61
N ALA A 30 -29.22 14.06 -24.18
CA ALA A 30 -28.32 15.13 -24.63
C ALA A 30 -26.85 14.80 -24.39
N LEU A 31 -26.52 14.19 -23.24
CA LEU A 31 -25.16 13.76 -22.93
C LEU A 31 -24.66 12.71 -23.95
N MET A 32 -25.53 11.78 -24.35
CA MET A 32 -25.18 10.69 -25.28
C MET A 32 -25.16 11.12 -26.75
N GLN A 33 -25.70 12.31 -27.05
CA GLN A 33 -25.57 12.95 -28.36
C GLN A 33 -24.24 13.69 -28.53
N LEU A 34 -23.54 14.00 -27.43
CA LEU A 34 -22.21 14.61 -27.52
C LEU A 34 -21.19 13.62 -28.13
N PRO A 35 -20.20 14.11 -28.89
CA PRO A 35 -19.08 13.28 -29.33
C PRO A 35 -18.36 12.62 -28.15
N LEU A 36 -17.76 11.45 -28.40
CA LEU A 36 -17.08 10.65 -27.37
C LEU A 36 -15.97 11.46 -26.69
N GLU A 37 -15.28 12.31 -27.45
CA GLU A 37 -14.21 13.18 -26.97
C GLU A 37 -14.73 14.16 -25.90
N ILE A 38 -15.88 14.77 -26.14
CA ILE A 38 -16.51 15.68 -25.18
C ILE A 38 -16.98 14.93 -23.94
N ARG A 39 -17.57 13.73 -24.11
CA ARG A 39 -17.95 12.88 -22.97
C ARG A 39 -16.75 12.48 -22.13
N ASN A 40 -15.63 12.13 -22.76
CA ASN A 40 -14.39 11.78 -22.06
C ASN A 40 -13.85 12.95 -21.24
N VAL A 41 -13.90 14.18 -21.77
CA VAL A 41 -13.53 15.39 -21.00
C VAL A 41 -14.47 15.59 -19.81
N ILE A 42 -15.78 15.42 -19.98
CA ILE A 42 -16.74 15.48 -18.87
C ILE A 42 -16.41 14.44 -17.80
N PHE A 43 -16.13 13.19 -18.19
CA PHE A 43 -15.74 12.14 -17.25
C PHE A 43 -14.47 12.50 -16.50
N GLN A 44 -13.44 12.99 -17.19
CA GLN A 44 -12.19 13.43 -16.56
C GLN A 44 -12.42 14.51 -15.50
N GLU A 45 -13.23 15.53 -15.80
CA GLU A 45 -13.55 16.57 -14.82
C GLU A 45 -14.29 16.01 -13.59
N LEU A 46 -15.23 15.09 -13.79
CA LEU A 46 -15.93 14.41 -12.69
C LEU A 46 -14.98 13.57 -11.83
N TRP A 47 -13.99 12.91 -12.45
CA TRP A 47 -12.98 12.12 -11.75
C TRP A 47 -11.99 12.99 -11.00
N ASN A 48 -11.61 14.14 -11.57
CA ASN A 48 -10.76 15.13 -10.91
C ASN A 48 -11.42 15.68 -9.65
N ASP A 49 -12.69 16.06 -9.72
CA ASP A 49 -13.46 16.54 -8.57
C ASP A 49 -13.59 15.48 -7.46
N ALA A 50 -13.90 14.23 -7.86
CA ALA A 50 -13.98 13.10 -6.94
C ALA A 50 -12.63 12.68 -6.35
N GLY A 51 -11.53 13.09 -6.98
CA GLY A 51 -10.14 12.74 -6.66
C GLY A 51 -9.60 11.65 -7.59
N VAL A 52 -8.43 11.89 -8.18
CA VAL A 52 -7.79 10.97 -9.14
C VAL A 52 -7.17 9.72 -8.48
N SER A 53 -7.00 9.73 -7.16
CA SER A 53 -6.48 8.61 -6.38
C SER A 53 -7.55 8.09 -5.43
N GLN A 54 -7.86 6.80 -5.52
CA GLN A 54 -8.95 6.16 -4.77
C GLN A 54 -8.46 4.91 -4.05
N HIS A 55 -8.63 4.88 -2.73
CA HIS A 55 -8.37 3.70 -1.92
C HIS A 55 -9.41 2.62 -2.18
N ILE A 56 -8.94 1.38 -2.33
CA ILE A 56 -9.75 0.16 -2.21
C ILE A 56 -9.51 -0.36 -0.80
N VAL A 57 -10.54 -0.37 0.03
CA VAL A 57 -10.47 -0.82 1.42
C VAL A 57 -11.34 -2.06 1.59
N LEU A 58 -10.76 -3.15 2.10
CA LEU A 58 -11.52 -4.34 2.46
C LEU A 58 -12.15 -4.15 3.85
N GLN A 59 -13.47 -4.31 3.94
CA GLN A 59 -14.19 -4.36 5.22
C GLN A 59 -14.35 -5.80 5.72
N ASP A 60 -14.63 -5.97 7.02
CA ASP A 60 -14.82 -7.26 7.68
C ASP A 60 -15.83 -8.19 6.99
N ASN A 61 -16.85 -7.61 6.35
CA ASN A 61 -17.86 -8.34 5.58
C ASN A 61 -17.36 -8.79 4.18
N ARG A 62 -16.06 -8.70 3.93
CA ARG A 62 -15.37 -8.95 2.65
C ARG A 62 -15.86 -8.08 1.48
N ARG A 63 -16.46 -6.92 1.75
CA ARG A 63 -16.84 -5.95 0.72
C ARG A 63 -15.75 -4.89 0.60
N TYR A 64 -15.58 -4.44 -0.63
CA TYR A 64 -14.72 -3.30 -0.91
C TYR A 64 -15.51 -2.02 -0.75
N VAL A 65 -14.92 -1.07 -0.03
CA VAL A 65 -15.37 0.32 -0.03
C VAL A 65 -14.30 1.21 -0.62
N ARG A 66 -14.73 2.36 -1.10
CA ARG A 66 -13.86 3.37 -1.68
C ARG A 66 -13.63 4.49 -0.68
N ALA A 67 -12.41 4.99 -0.60
CA ALA A 67 -12.12 6.26 0.06
C ALA A 67 -11.25 7.14 -0.85
N ARG A 68 -11.54 8.43 -0.91
CA ARG A 68 -10.71 9.39 -1.65
C ARG A 68 -9.34 9.47 -0.98
N CYS A 69 -8.28 9.34 -1.77
CA CYS A 69 -6.93 9.61 -1.29
C CYS A 69 -6.71 11.13 -1.24
N VAL A 70 -6.24 11.62 -0.10
CA VAL A 70 -5.83 13.02 0.10
C VAL A 70 -4.32 13.17 0.22
N THR A 71 -3.59 12.06 0.12
CA THR A 71 -2.14 12.03 0.20
C THR A 71 -1.56 12.21 -1.18
N ASP A 72 -0.64 13.15 -1.32
CA ASP A 72 0.14 13.36 -2.54
C ASP A 72 1.35 12.43 -2.50
N PRO A 73 1.43 11.39 -3.35
CA PRO A 73 2.53 10.43 -3.35
C PRO A 73 3.85 11.05 -3.82
N THR A 74 3.82 12.25 -4.42
CA THR A 74 5.02 12.96 -4.89
C THR A 74 5.65 13.83 -3.81
N ARG A 75 4.95 14.07 -2.70
CA ARG A 75 5.45 14.90 -1.60
C ARG A 75 6.10 14.05 -0.52
N PRO A 76 7.19 14.54 0.11
CA PRO A 76 7.74 13.93 1.30
C PRO A 76 6.67 13.80 2.40
N ASP A 77 6.76 12.72 3.18
CA ASP A 77 5.89 12.55 4.34
C ASP A 77 6.19 13.63 5.38
N SER A 78 5.20 14.52 5.58
CA SER A 78 5.33 15.61 6.54
C SER A 78 5.50 15.13 7.98
N LEU A 79 5.20 13.86 8.27
CA LEU A 79 5.26 13.28 9.61
C LEU A 79 6.66 13.32 10.24
N MET A 80 7.70 13.15 9.41
CA MET A 80 9.09 13.27 9.88
C MET A 80 9.40 14.71 10.33
N ASP A 81 8.92 15.70 9.57
CA ASP A 81 9.05 17.12 9.93
C ASP A 81 8.24 17.43 11.20
N GLU A 82 7.07 16.82 11.39
CA GLU A 82 6.30 16.99 12.63
C GLU A 82 7.07 16.49 13.85
N CYS A 83 7.74 15.34 13.75
CA CYS A 83 8.58 14.81 14.81
C CYS A 83 9.78 15.71 15.09
N ALA A 84 10.43 16.24 14.04
CA ALA A 84 11.60 17.10 14.17
C ALA A 84 11.32 18.40 14.96
N ARG A 85 10.07 18.90 14.95
CA ARG A 85 9.66 20.12 15.68
C ARG A 85 9.76 19.99 17.21
N PHE A 86 9.73 18.79 17.76
CA PHE A 86 9.83 18.61 19.21
C PHE A 86 11.25 18.84 19.76
N ASN A 87 12.26 18.88 18.87
CA ASN A 87 13.66 19.13 19.23
C ASN A 87 14.18 18.27 20.40
N THR A 88 13.74 17.00 20.45
CA THR A 88 14.09 16.01 21.49
C THR A 88 14.39 14.67 20.83
N SER A 89 15.17 13.83 21.50
CA SER A 89 15.46 12.47 21.06
C SER A 89 14.36 11.47 21.43
N CYS A 90 13.46 11.84 22.35
CA CYS A 90 12.34 11.01 22.78
C CYS A 90 11.06 11.86 22.85
N ILE A 91 10.03 11.43 22.13
CA ILE A 91 8.71 12.08 22.09
C ILE A 91 7.69 11.11 22.66
N GLU A 92 6.81 11.62 23.52
CA GLU A 92 5.65 10.89 24.05
C GLU A 92 4.38 11.56 23.51
N ASP A 93 3.93 11.11 22.34
CA ASP A 93 2.75 11.64 21.67
C ASP A 93 1.94 10.49 21.07
N PRO A 94 0.78 10.13 21.66
CA PRO A 94 -0.06 9.05 21.16
C PRO A 94 -0.58 9.26 19.73
N LEU A 95 -0.78 10.50 19.30
CA LEU A 95 -1.29 10.81 17.97
C LEU A 95 -0.19 10.59 16.93
N ILE A 96 1.00 11.17 17.13
CA ILE A 96 2.13 11.00 16.22
C ILE A 96 2.57 9.53 16.20
N TRP A 97 2.58 8.86 17.35
CA TRP A 97 2.90 7.44 17.43
C TRP A 97 1.92 6.62 16.59
N ARG A 98 0.61 6.88 16.70
CA ARG A 98 -0.41 6.20 15.89
C ARG A 98 -0.21 6.43 14.40
N ARG A 99 0.14 7.66 13.99
CA ARG A 99 0.42 8.00 12.58
C ARG A 99 1.64 7.25 12.05
N LEU A 100 2.71 7.16 12.83
CA LEU A 100 3.92 6.40 12.48
C LEU A 100 3.64 4.90 12.35
N MET A 101 2.72 4.40 13.18
CA MET A 101 2.25 3.01 13.20
C MET A 101 1.08 2.74 12.25
N SER A 102 0.65 3.74 11.48
CA SER A 102 -0.45 3.61 10.53
C SER A 102 -0.22 2.44 9.59
N SER A 103 -1.24 1.58 9.48
CA SER A 103 -1.26 0.51 8.49
C SER A 103 -1.31 1.07 7.07
N TRP A 104 -1.76 2.31 6.89
CA TRP A 104 -1.81 3.02 5.61
C TRP A 104 -0.49 3.70 5.23
N GLY A 105 0.55 3.57 6.07
CA GLY A 105 1.89 4.08 5.81
C GLY A 105 1.87 5.60 5.54
N PRO A 106 2.35 6.07 4.38
CA PRO A 106 2.36 7.51 4.05
C PRO A 106 0.94 8.08 3.93
N CYS A 107 -0.08 7.23 3.74
CA CYS A 107 -1.48 7.62 3.64
C CYS A 107 -2.19 7.70 5.01
N TRP A 108 -1.47 7.91 6.11
CA TRP A 108 -2.04 8.00 7.47
C TRP A 108 -3.15 9.06 7.59
N LYS A 109 -3.06 10.18 6.86
CA LYS A 109 -4.13 11.21 6.80
C LYS A 109 -5.42 10.64 6.23
N CYS A 110 -5.32 9.77 5.21
CA CYS A 110 -6.46 9.11 4.62
C CYS A 110 -7.08 8.09 5.60
N GLU A 111 -6.26 7.41 6.41
CA GLU A 111 -6.74 6.52 7.48
C GLU A 111 -7.55 7.29 8.53
N GLU A 112 -7.02 8.42 9.01
CA GLU A 112 -7.72 9.29 9.98
C GLU A 112 -9.06 9.80 9.43
N LEU A 113 -9.08 10.23 8.16
CA LEU A 113 -10.31 10.64 7.49
C LEU A 113 -11.29 9.48 7.33
N TYR A 114 -10.81 8.30 6.94
CA TYR A 114 -11.66 7.12 6.79
C TYR A 114 -12.28 6.69 8.12
N GLN A 115 -11.52 6.72 9.22
CA GLN A 115 -12.00 6.37 10.56
C GLN A 115 -12.95 7.42 11.15
N SER A 116 -12.70 8.71 10.87
CA SER A 116 -13.55 9.79 11.39
C SER A 116 -14.87 9.95 10.62
N THR A 117 -14.87 9.59 9.34
CA THR A 117 -16.06 9.76 8.50
C THR A 117 -16.98 8.53 8.63
N LYS A 118 -18.12 8.68 9.31
CA LYS A 118 -19.13 7.61 9.42
C LYS A 118 -19.78 7.23 8.08
N GLN A 119 -19.62 8.05 7.04
CA GLN A 119 -20.16 7.83 5.69
C GLN A 119 -19.16 8.32 4.65
N THR A 120 -18.80 7.50 3.68
CA THR A 120 -18.02 7.98 2.54
C THR A 120 -18.82 9.08 1.82
N PRO A 121 -18.22 10.26 1.55
CA PRO A 121 -18.93 11.33 0.86
C PRO A 121 -19.44 10.82 -0.50
N TRP A 122 -20.59 11.34 -0.93
CA TRP A 122 -21.15 11.02 -2.24
C TRP A 122 -20.11 11.30 -3.32
N SER A 123 -19.78 10.28 -4.11
CA SER A 123 -18.84 10.40 -5.22
C SER A 123 -19.61 10.33 -6.54
N SER A 124 -19.21 11.14 -7.52
CA SER A 124 -19.78 11.15 -8.87
C SER A 124 -19.66 9.81 -9.62
N PHE A 125 -18.79 8.90 -9.17
CA PHE A 125 -18.61 7.57 -9.79
C PHE A 125 -19.90 6.77 -9.89
N LEU A 126 -20.58 6.54 -8.75
CA LEU A 126 -21.71 5.61 -8.70
C LEU A 126 -22.94 6.15 -9.45
N PRO A 127 -23.36 7.42 -9.28
CA PRO A 127 -24.47 7.97 -10.05
C PRO A 127 -24.28 7.84 -11.56
N MET A 128 -23.07 8.12 -12.07
CA MET A 128 -22.76 7.98 -13.49
C MET A 128 -22.83 6.53 -13.97
N MET A 129 -22.28 5.60 -13.19
CA MET A 129 -22.32 4.17 -13.52
C MET A 129 -23.73 3.56 -13.42
N LEU A 130 -24.64 4.13 -12.63
CA LEU A 130 -26.01 3.63 -12.46
C LEU A 130 -27.02 4.27 -13.42
N ALA A 131 -26.64 5.31 -14.17
CA ALA A 131 -27.55 6.03 -15.05
C ALA A 131 -28.09 5.17 -16.21
N CYS A 132 -27.19 4.52 -16.97
CA CYS A 132 -27.57 3.58 -18.04
C CYS A 132 -26.40 2.64 -18.38
N ARG A 133 -26.67 1.56 -19.14
CA ARG A 133 -25.63 0.58 -19.53
C ARG A 133 -24.49 1.20 -20.33
N GLN A 134 -24.80 2.10 -21.26
CA GLN A 134 -23.78 2.74 -22.08
C GLN A 134 -22.84 3.61 -21.23
N LEU A 135 -23.40 4.44 -20.34
CA LEU A 135 -22.60 5.23 -19.40
C LEU A 135 -21.83 4.36 -18.43
N TYR A 136 -22.38 3.24 -17.97
CA TYR A 136 -21.65 2.28 -17.14
C TYR A 136 -20.36 1.82 -17.85
N LEU A 137 -20.46 1.37 -19.10
CA LEU A 137 -19.31 0.87 -19.86
C LEU A 137 -18.29 1.97 -20.14
N GLU A 138 -18.75 3.14 -20.60
CA GLU A 138 -17.88 4.30 -20.91
C GLU A 138 -17.19 4.84 -19.64
N CYS A 139 -17.95 5.02 -18.54
CA CYS A 139 -17.39 5.50 -17.28
C CYS A 139 -16.43 4.49 -16.67
N ARG A 140 -16.75 3.19 -16.69
CA ARG A 140 -15.87 2.15 -16.17
C ARG A 140 -14.53 2.14 -16.91
N ALA A 141 -14.56 2.20 -18.23
CA ALA A 141 -13.34 2.30 -19.04
C ALA A 141 -12.54 3.57 -18.71
N SER A 142 -13.22 4.71 -18.62
CA SER A 142 -12.61 6.00 -18.26
C SER A 142 -11.98 5.98 -16.86
N ILE A 143 -12.68 5.43 -15.86
CA ILE A 143 -12.21 5.27 -14.48
C ILE A 143 -10.94 4.42 -14.44
N CYS A 144 -10.96 3.22 -15.03
CA CYS A 144 -9.82 2.31 -15.02
C CYS A 144 -8.59 2.87 -15.76
N ASN A 145 -8.83 3.74 -16.74
CA ASN A 145 -7.78 4.41 -17.50
C ASN A 145 -7.17 5.63 -16.80
N THR A 146 -7.94 6.31 -15.95
CA THR A 146 -7.56 7.64 -15.42
C THR A 146 -7.18 7.60 -13.94
N LEU A 147 -7.85 6.77 -13.14
CA LEU A 147 -7.63 6.76 -11.70
C LEU A 147 -6.41 5.92 -11.31
N THR A 148 -5.75 6.36 -10.24
CA THR A 148 -4.82 5.52 -9.48
C THR A 148 -5.56 4.85 -8.33
N PHE A 149 -5.58 3.51 -8.34
CA PHE A 149 -6.14 2.73 -7.24
C PHE A 149 -5.08 2.54 -6.16
N VAL A 150 -5.45 2.73 -4.90
CA VAL A 150 -4.54 2.64 -3.76
C VAL A 150 -4.94 1.46 -2.88
N ILE A 151 -4.00 0.54 -2.62
CA ILE A 151 -4.17 -0.55 -1.65
C ILE A 151 -3.06 -0.42 -0.60
N HIS A 152 -3.45 -0.47 0.67
CA HIS A 152 -2.59 -0.13 1.81
C HIS A 152 -2.21 -1.31 2.70
N ASP A 153 -2.69 -2.51 2.39
CA ASP A 153 -2.38 -3.68 3.20
C ASP A 153 -2.40 -4.94 2.35
N LEU A 154 -1.65 -5.94 2.83
CA LEU A 154 -1.48 -7.20 2.12
C LEU A 154 -2.78 -8.03 2.09
N GLU A 155 -3.65 -7.89 3.09
CA GLU A 155 -4.90 -8.65 3.15
C GLU A 155 -5.88 -8.19 2.06
N THR A 156 -6.06 -6.88 1.90
CA THR A 156 -6.83 -6.28 0.82
C THR A 156 -6.26 -6.68 -0.54
N LEU A 157 -4.94 -6.58 -0.73
CA LEU A 157 -4.31 -6.98 -1.99
C LEU A 157 -4.50 -8.46 -2.29
N ASN A 158 -4.29 -9.33 -1.30
CA ASN A 158 -4.47 -10.78 -1.45
C ASN A 158 -5.93 -11.14 -1.74
N ASN A 159 -6.89 -10.48 -1.09
CA ASN A 159 -8.30 -10.68 -1.39
C ASN A 159 -8.62 -10.26 -2.83
N PHE A 160 -8.08 -9.12 -3.27
CA PHE A 160 -8.37 -8.50 -4.55
C PHE A 160 -7.73 -9.24 -5.73
N ALA A 161 -6.52 -9.77 -5.56
CA ALA A 161 -5.73 -10.37 -6.63
C ALA A 161 -5.72 -11.90 -6.62
N VAL A 162 -5.85 -12.55 -5.44
CA VAL A 162 -5.60 -13.99 -5.30
C VAL A 162 -6.83 -14.75 -4.81
N SER A 163 -7.34 -14.41 -3.62
CA SER A 163 -8.40 -15.21 -2.97
C SER A 163 -9.77 -15.00 -3.61
N HIS A 164 -10.09 -13.78 -4.05
CA HIS A 164 -11.33 -13.45 -4.74
C HIS A 164 -11.02 -12.51 -5.92
N PRO A 165 -10.31 -13.02 -6.94
CA PRO A 165 -9.72 -12.20 -7.99
C PRO A 165 -10.78 -11.31 -8.62
N SER A 166 -10.56 -10.00 -8.53
CA SER A 166 -11.45 -9.03 -9.14
C SER A 166 -11.13 -8.90 -10.62
N PRO A 167 -12.12 -9.00 -11.53
CA PRO A 167 -11.94 -8.66 -12.94
C PRO A 167 -11.40 -7.24 -13.12
N LEU A 168 -11.67 -6.35 -12.17
CA LEU A 168 -11.15 -4.98 -12.15
C LEU A 168 -9.62 -4.94 -12.20
N LEU A 169 -8.92 -5.92 -11.61
CA LEU A 169 -7.46 -5.96 -11.62
C LEU A 169 -6.89 -5.98 -13.04
N ASN A 170 -7.59 -6.65 -13.96
CA ASN A 170 -7.18 -6.71 -15.36
C ASN A 170 -7.54 -5.45 -16.14
N ASP A 171 -8.35 -4.54 -15.61
CA ASP A 171 -8.76 -3.33 -16.33
C ASP A 171 -7.99 -2.08 -15.87
N ILE A 172 -7.50 -2.07 -14.63
CA ILE A 172 -6.82 -0.90 -14.05
C ILE A 172 -5.45 -0.67 -14.70
N LYS A 173 -5.11 0.60 -14.92
CA LYS A 173 -3.81 1.00 -15.45
C LYS A 173 -2.80 1.43 -14.41
N HIS A 174 -3.27 2.08 -13.34
CA HIS A 174 -2.41 2.70 -12.34
C HIS A 174 -2.75 2.16 -10.94
N LEU A 175 -1.74 1.57 -10.29
CA LEU A 175 -1.87 1.00 -8.96
C LEU A 175 -0.79 1.59 -8.04
N HIS A 176 -1.19 2.00 -6.84
CA HIS A 176 -0.29 2.35 -5.75
C HIS A 176 -0.50 1.37 -4.60
N LEU A 177 0.59 0.78 -4.14
CA LEU A 177 0.64 -0.18 -3.06
C LEU A 177 1.44 0.43 -1.92
N ALA A 178 0.84 0.57 -0.74
CA ALA A 178 1.56 0.94 0.47
C ALA A 178 1.58 -0.27 1.40
N ILE A 179 2.64 -1.08 1.36
CA ILE A 179 2.69 -2.38 2.04
C ILE A 179 3.76 -2.37 3.11
N ARG A 180 3.34 -2.65 4.35
CA ARG A 180 4.25 -3.01 5.46
C ARG A 180 4.33 -4.53 5.57
N LEU A 181 5.52 -5.08 5.35
CA LEU A 181 5.76 -6.49 5.57
C LEU A 181 6.27 -6.73 7.00
N PRO A 182 5.71 -7.69 7.75
CA PRO A 182 6.21 -8.10 9.07
C PRO A 182 7.46 -8.98 8.91
N ILE A 183 8.51 -8.45 8.26
CA ILE A 183 9.80 -9.11 8.13
C ILE A 183 10.61 -8.82 9.38
N ARG A 184 11.05 -9.88 10.07
CA ARG A 184 11.90 -9.81 11.26
C ARG A 184 13.17 -10.64 11.03
N TRP A 185 14.31 -10.19 11.57
CA TRP A 185 15.52 -11.02 11.58
C TRP A 185 15.41 -11.97 12.77
N GLU A 186 14.98 -13.18 12.48
CA GLU A 186 15.09 -14.28 13.42
C GLU A 186 16.08 -15.28 12.84
N LYS A 187 16.88 -15.92 13.70
CA LYS A 187 17.83 -16.99 13.30
C LYS A 187 17.12 -18.07 12.48
N TYR A 188 15.82 -18.24 12.70
CA TYR A 188 14.88 -19.00 11.89
C TYR A 188 13.63 -18.14 11.70
N MET A 189 13.20 -17.91 10.46
CA MET A 189 11.99 -17.14 10.19
C MET A 189 10.76 -17.90 10.74
N SER A 190 9.90 -17.19 11.48
CA SER A 190 8.67 -17.76 12.04
C SER A 190 7.74 -18.31 10.93
N PRO A 191 6.87 -19.29 11.25
CA PRO A 191 5.85 -19.77 10.31
C PRO A 191 4.93 -18.66 9.79
N GLU A 192 4.62 -17.68 10.63
CA GLU A 192 3.78 -16.53 10.29
C GLU A 192 4.46 -15.63 9.25
N ALA A 193 5.76 -15.34 9.44
CA ALA A 193 6.54 -14.56 8.49
C ALA A 193 6.66 -15.28 7.12
N HIS A 194 6.85 -16.60 7.12
CA HIS A 194 6.82 -17.40 5.89
C HIS A 194 5.46 -17.32 5.19
N ALA A 195 4.36 -17.45 5.94
CA ALA A 195 3.01 -17.36 5.39
C ALA A 195 2.73 -15.97 4.80
N VAL A 196 3.22 -14.91 5.42
CA VAL A 196 3.11 -13.54 4.90
C VAL A 196 3.90 -13.37 3.60
N LEU A 197 5.16 -13.80 3.56
CA LEU A 197 5.98 -13.71 2.34
C LEU A 197 5.45 -14.58 1.20
N SER A 198 4.90 -15.75 1.51
CA SER A 198 4.22 -16.58 0.51
C SER A 198 3.01 -15.84 -0.09
N ARG A 199 2.15 -15.27 0.76
CA ARG A 199 1.01 -14.46 0.28
C ARG A 199 1.45 -13.26 -0.55
N TRP A 200 2.52 -12.59 -0.15
CA TRP A 200 3.12 -11.49 -0.93
C TRP A 200 3.58 -11.96 -2.31
N ARG A 201 4.26 -13.10 -2.39
CA ARG A 201 4.67 -13.71 -3.66
C ARG A 201 3.49 -14.04 -4.55
N ASP A 202 2.43 -14.63 -4.00
CA ASP A 202 1.21 -14.93 -4.75
C ASP A 202 0.57 -13.66 -5.31
N CYS A 203 0.57 -12.57 -4.53
CA CYS A 203 0.10 -11.26 -5.00
C CYS A 203 0.98 -10.72 -6.14
N CYS A 204 2.31 -10.79 -6.01
CA CYS A 204 3.22 -10.36 -7.07
C CYS A 204 2.99 -11.14 -8.37
N GLN A 205 2.79 -12.46 -8.28
CA GLN A 205 2.46 -13.29 -9.45
C GLN A 205 1.11 -12.93 -10.06
N ALA A 206 0.10 -12.61 -9.25
CA ALA A 206 -1.20 -12.18 -9.74
C ALA A 206 -1.12 -10.81 -10.46
N LEU A 207 -0.36 -9.85 -9.90
CA LEU A 207 -0.10 -8.55 -10.52
C LEU A 207 0.68 -8.68 -11.84
N ASP A 208 1.64 -9.61 -11.90
CA ASP A 208 2.41 -9.90 -13.12
C ASP A 208 1.51 -10.41 -14.27
N ARG A 209 0.39 -11.07 -13.96
CA ARG A 209 -0.60 -11.52 -14.96
C ARG A 209 -1.56 -10.41 -15.43
N ALA A 210 -1.67 -9.31 -14.69
CA ALA A 210 -2.68 -8.27 -14.91
C ALA A 210 -2.36 -7.31 -16.07
N GLN A 211 -2.50 -7.76 -17.31
CA GLN A 211 -1.91 -7.20 -18.56
C GLN A 211 -2.02 -5.68 -18.76
N ASN A 212 -3.09 -5.04 -18.29
CA ASN A 212 -3.34 -3.61 -18.53
C ASN A 212 -2.66 -2.66 -17.55
N LEU A 213 -2.00 -3.17 -16.50
CA LEU A 213 -1.19 -2.31 -15.61
C LEU A 213 -0.08 -1.64 -16.43
N VAL A 214 -0.06 -0.31 -16.38
CA VAL A 214 0.92 0.58 -17.02
C VAL A 214 1.91 1.11 -16.00
N SER A 215 1.48 1.32 -14.76
CA SER A 215 2.37 1.74 -13.67
C SER A 215 1.94 1.16 -12.34
N VAL A 216 2.90 0.60 -11.61
CA VAL A 216 2.73 0.16 -10.23
C VAL A 216 3.75 0.89 -9.35
N ASN A 217 3.26 1.70 -8.40
CA ASN A 217 4.11 2.33 -7.39
C ASN A 217 3.99 1.53 -6.09
N LEU A 218 5.08 1.00 -5.57
CA LEU A 218 5.12 0.22 -4.35
C LEU A 218 5.92 0.97 -3.29
N TRP A 219 5.22 1.54 -2.31
CA TRP A 219 5.82 1.92 -1.05
C TRP A 219 5.98 0.67 -0.19
N LEU A 220 7.23 0.20 -0.05
CA LEU A 220 7.55 -0.98 0.75
C LEU A 220 8.22 -0.56 2.06
N ASP A 221 7.74 -1.07 3.18
CA ASP A 221 8.37 -0.89 4.49
C ASP A 221 8.24 -2.15 5.34
N THR A 222 8.93 -2.17 6.47
CA THR A 222 8.74 -3.20 7.49
C THR A 222 7.74 -2.75 8.55
N SER A 223 7.07 -3.70 9.19
CA SER A 223 6.21 -3.41 10.35
C SER A 223 7.00 -2.81 11.52
N GLU A 224 8.31 -3.03 11.55
CA GLU A 224 9.17 -2.58 12.63
C GLU A 224 10.47 -1.96 12.07
N PRO A 225 10.74 -0.68 12.39
CA PRO A 225 11.82 0.11 11.79
C PRO A 225 13.22 -0.47 11.88
N SER A 226 13.54 -1.21 12.96
CA SER A 226 14.84 -1.85 13.15
C SER A 226 15.15 -2.89 12.07
N TRP A 227 14.12 -3.41 11.39
CA TRP A 227 14.24 -4.40 10.34
C TRP A 227 14.33 -3.82 8.93
N ARG A 228 14.32 -2.49 8.76
CA ARG A 228 14.42 -1.85 7.43
C ARG A 228 15.70 -2.20 6.69
N VAL A 229 16.79 -2.49 7.42
CA VAL A 229 18.03 -3.00 6.84
C VAL A 229 17.81 -4.30 6.05
N LEU A 230 16.78 -5.09 6.39
CA LEU A 230 16.47 -6.32 5.66
C LEU A 230 15.93 -6.06 4.25
N LEU A 231 15.34 -4.89 4.02
CA LEU A 231 14.92 -4.46 2.68
C LEU A 231 16.12 -4.15 1.79
N THR A 232 17.32 -3.95 2.34
CA THR A 232 18.55 -3.73 1.56
C THR A 232 19.34 -5.01 1.35
N THR A 233 19.05 -6.06 2.14
CA THR A 233 19.70 -7.37 2.01
C THR A 233 18.83 -8.32 1.19
N VAL A 234 19.21 -8.55 -0.07
CA VAL A 234 18.58 -9.59 -0.90
C VAL A 234 19.10 -10.95 -0.46
N GLN A 235 18.40 -11.62 0.46
CA GLN A 235 18.83 -12.91 1.00
C GLN A 235 17.77 -14.00 0.87
N GLY A 236 18.09 -15.02 0.06
CA GLY A 236 17.43 -16.33 0.03
C GLY A 236 15.90 -16.29 0.13
N ASN A 237 15.35 -17.05 1.09
CA ASN A 237 13.91 -17.22 1.28
C ASN A 237 13.17 -15.96 1.79
N VAL A 238 13.91 -14.91 2.17
CA VAL A 238 13.35 -13.68 2.79
C VAL A 238 13.26 -12.53 1.78
N ASN A 239 13.67 -12.74 0.53
CA ASN A 239 13.67 -11.71 -0.50
C ASN A 239 12.24 -11.23 -0.83
N PRO A 240 11.88 -9.97 -0.55
CA PRO A 240 10.57 -9.42 -0.92
C PRO A 240 10.49 -9.03 -2.40
N PHE A 241 11.63 -8.91 -3.11
CA PHE A 241 11.71 -8.48 -4.50
C PHE A 241 11.60 -9.69 -5.44
N VAL A 242 10.40 -10.28 -5.50
CA VAL A 242 10.07 -11.47 -6.31
C VAL A 242 9.06 -11.12 -7.39
N PHE A 243 9.49 -10.32 -8.36
CA PHE A 243 8.64 -9.81 -9.43
C PHE A 243 8.86 -10.59 -10.74
N GLY A 244 7.80 -10.80 -11.50
CA GLY A 244 7.93 -11.28 -12.89
C GLY A 244 8.39 -10.16 -13.82
N GLU A 245 8.84 -10.51 -15.03
CA GLU A 245 9.42 -9.56 -15.99
C GLU A 245 8.45 -8.42 -16.33
N ARG A 246 7.17 -8.76 -16.48
CA ARG A 246 6.16 -7.79 -16.86
C ARG A 246 5.92 -6.80 -15.72
N LEU A 247 5.68 -7.28 -14.50
CA LEU A 247 5.47 -6.41 -13.35
C LEU A 247 6.70 -5.52 -13.13
N ALA A 248 7.90 -6.08 -13.19
CA ALA A 248 9.14 -5.35 -12.99
C ALA A 248 9.29 -4.17 -13.99
N GLY A 249 8.89 -4.36 -15.26
CA GLY A 249 8.93 -3.33 -16.29
C GLY A 249 8.02 -2.12 -16.05
N VAL A 250 7.00 -2.24 -15.21
CA VAL A 250 6.07 -1.14 -14.84
C VAL A 250 6.16 -0.75 -13.37
N LEU A 251 7.04 -1.40 -12.60
CA LEU A 251 7.14 -1.25 -11.15
C LEU A 251 8.17 -0.19 -10.78
N THR A 252 7.75 0.72 -9.91
CA THR A 252 8.63 1.60 -9.13
C THR A 252 8.50 1.25 -7.66
N VAL A 253 9.60 0.90 -7.00
CA VAL A 253 9.62 0.56 -5.58
C VAL A 253 10.26 1.69 -4.79
N ASP A 254 9.46 2.32 -3.92
CA ASP A 254 9.97 3.24 -2.91
C ASP A 254 10.49 2.43 -1.72
N ILE A 255 11.77 2.59 -1.37
CA ILE A 255 12.43 1.92 -0.23
C ILE A 255 13.02 2.94 0.76
N PRO A 256 13.00 2.67 2.08
CA PRO A 256 13.47 3.58 3.11
C PRO A 256 15.00 3.52 3.22
N VAL A 257 15.69 4.07 2.23
CA VAL A 257 17.15 4.14 2.17
C VAL A 257 17.59 5.54 1.76
N ASN A 258 18.80 5.90 2.12
CA ASN A 258 19.37 7.19 1.77
C ASN A 258 19.76 7.23 0.27
N PRO A 259 19.25 8.21 -0.50
CA PRO A 259 19.65 8.41 -1.89
C PRO A 259 21.15 8.66 -2.07
N ASP A 260 21.81 9.27 -1.07
CA ASP A 260 23.23 9.63 -1.13
C ASP A 260 24.18 8.45 -0.86
N ARG A 261 23.64 7.26 -0.56
CA ARG A 261 24.39 6.03 -0.27
C ARG A 261 23.94 4.84 -1.12
N PRO A 262 24.12 4.89 -2.45
CA PRO A 262 23.68 3.83 -3.35
C PRO A 262 24.28 2.45 -3.06
N GLU A 263 25.50 2.41 -2.51
CA GLU A 263 26.22 1.18 -2.16
C GLU A 263 25.43 0.28 -1.19
N VAL A 264 24.55 0.86 -0.39
CA VAL A 264 23.75 0.18 0.64
C VAL A 264 22.65 -0.68 0.04
N TRP A 265 22.09 -0.24 -1.08
CA TRP A 265 20.95 -0.88 -1.74
C TRP A 265 21.30 -1.38 -3.15
N GLN A 266 22.59 -1.41 -3.49
CA GLN A 266 23.09 -1.97 -4.75
C GLN A 266 22.65 -3.42 -4.98
N ALA A 267 22.55 -4.21 -3.91
CA ALA A 267 22.05 -5.59 -3.99
C ALA A 267 20.61 -5.64 -4.52
N VAL A 268 19.77 -4.69 -4.11
CA VAL A 268 18.38 -4.55 -4.58
C VAL A 268 18.34 -4.07 -6.03
N ALA A 269 19.21 -3.11 -6.39
CA ALA A 269 19.34 -2.61 -7.76
C ALA A 269 19.76 -3.69 -8.77
N ASN A 270 20.44 -4.73 -8.29
CA ASN A 270 20.91 -5.86 -9.09
C ASN A 270 19.91 -7.04 -9.10
N VAL A 271 18.73 -6.91 -8.48
CA VAL A 271 17.70 -7.94 -8.55
C VAL A 271 17.17 -8.04 -9.99
N GLU A 272 17.13 -9.25 -10.51
CA GLU A 272 16.49 -9.56 -11.79
C GLU A 272 15.11 -10.20 -11.56
N PRO A 273 14.09 -9.84 -12.36
CA PRO A 273 14.09 -8.82 -13.40
C PRO A 273 14.19 -7.40 -12.84
N ARG A 274 14.88 -6.50 -13.57
CA ARG A 274 15.08 -5.11 -13.12
C ARG A 274 13.77 -4.32 -13.02
N PHE A 275 13.68 -3.54 -11.96
CA PHE A 275 12.60 -2.58 -11.70
C PHE A 275 13.18 -1.23 -11.31
N THR A 276 12.34 -0.18 -11.30
CA THR A 276 12.79 1.15 -10.90
C THR A 276 12.82 1.25 -9.38
N ILE A 277 13.94 1.71 -8.82
CA ILE A 277 14.07 1.98 -7.39
C ILE A 277 13.98 3.47 -7.16
N ARG A 278 13.17 3.89 -6.18
CA ARG A 278 13.12 5.26 -5.69
C ARG A 278 13.50 5.31 -4.20
N PRO A 279 14.72 5.72 -3.85
CA PRO A 279 15.09 5.92 -2.46
C PRO A 279 14.28 7.08 -1.86
N ARG A 280 13.57 6.86 -0.75
CA ARG A 280 12.73 7.88 -0.10
C ARG A 280 13.38 8.58 1.09
N GLY A 281 14.67 8.33 1.32
CA GLY A 281 15.39 8.81 2.49
C GLY A 281 15.28 7.86 3.68
N TRP A 282 16.32 7.88 4.54
CA TRP A 282 16.28 7.18 5.81
C TRP A 282 15.43 7.98 6.80
N PRO A 283 14.43 7.36 7.45
CA PRO A 283 13.59 8.06 8.41
C PRO A 283 14.41 8.49 9.64
N ALA A 284 14.16 9.69 10.15
CA ALA A 284 14.85 10.23 11.32
C ALA A 284 14.23 9.77 12.65
N PHE A 285 13.01 9.22 12.63
CA PHE A 285 12.28 8.82 13.82
C PHE A 285 11.65 7.43 13.66
N LYS A 286 11.53 6.70 14.77
CA LYS A 286 10.81 5.42 14.87
C LYS A 286 9.83 5.44 16.03
N ALA A 287 8.66 4.87 15.82
CA ALA A 287 7.75 4.51 16.91
C ALA A 287 8.22 3.20 17.56
N GLU A 288 8.18 3.14 18.89
CA GLU A 288 8.48 1.93 19.65
C GLU A 288 7.24 1.04 19.73
N THR A 289 7.43 -0.22 19.37
CA THR A 289 6.43 -1.29 19.29
C THR A 289 6.45 -2.19 20.52
N GLU A 290 7.60 -2.32 21.18
CA GLU A 290 7.85 -3.25 22.28
C GLU A 290 8.34 -2.49 23.53
N SER A 291 7.43 -1.98 24.36
CA SER A 291 7.79 -1.56 25.72
C SER A 291 6.62 -1.55 26.70
N THR A 292 6.96 -1.50 27.99
CA THR A 292 6.06 -1.26 29.13
C THR A 292 5.45 0.15 29.13
N THR A 293 5.86 1.01 28.19
CA THR A 293 5.46 2.42 28.08
C THR A 293 4.96 2.70 26.66
N PRO A 294 3.65 2.62 26.39
CA PRO A 294 3.12 2.82 25.04
C PRO A 294 3.37 4.26 24.55
N ASN A 295 3.32 4.45 23.23
CA ASN A 295 3.36 5.76 22.56
C ASN A 295 4.70 6.51 22.55
N ARG A 296 5.82 5.80 22.73
CA ARG A 296 7.16 6.40 22.65
C ARG A 296 7.69 6.42 21.23
N ILE A 297 8.29 7.53 20.86
CA ILE A 297 8.92 7.76 19.56
C ILE A 297 10.36 8.18 19.83
N PHE A 298 11.30 7.53 19.15
CA PHE A 298 12.72 7.81 19.30
C PHE A 298 13.29 8.38 18.02
N ARG A 299 14.14 9.40 18.17
CA ARG A 299 15.03 9.82 17.10
C ARG A 299 16.03 8.71 16.83
N LEU A 300 16.18 8.36 15.57
CA LEU A 300 17.19 7.42 15.11
C LEU A 300 18.56 8.12 15.15
N GLU A 301 19.56 7.43 15.67
CA GLU A 301 20.94 7.89 15.59
C GLU A 301 21.47 7.72 14.16
N ASP A 302 22.40 8.58 13.73
CA ASP A 302 23.00 8.48 12.39
C ASP A 302 23.66 7.11 12.16
N ASN A 303 24.14 6.45 13.23
CA ASN A 303 24.75 5.11 13.16
C ASN A 303 23.73 3.96 12.96
N GLU A 304 22.43 4.24 13.05
CA GLU A 304 21.36 3.30 12.76
C GLU A 304 21.03 3.25 11.26
N GLU A 305 21.47 4.24 10.49
CA GLU A 305 21.37 4.25 9.03
C GLU A 305 22.24 3.13 8.44
N PRO A 306 21.68 2.26 7.57
CA PRO A 306 22.44 1.24 6.88
C PRO A 306 23.60 1.85 6.08
N GLY A 307 24.80 1.26 6.20
CA GLY A 307 26.01 1.76 5.54
C GLY A 307 26.81 2.80 6.33
N VAL A 308 26.31 3.29 7.46
CA VAL A 308 27.11 4.12 8.38
C VAL A 308 28.03 3.25 9.21
N LEU A 309 29.33 3.57 9.22
CA LEU A 309 30.30 2.92 10.10
C LEU A 309 29.90 3.15 11.55
N LYS A 310 29.56 2.06 12.25
CA LYS A 310 29.29 2.11 13.68
C LYS A 310 30.60 2.36 14.41
N ASN A 311 30.73 3.52 15.06
CA ASN A 311 31.84 3.78 15.97
C ASN A 311 31.82 2.69 17.07
N PRO A 312 32.90 1.92 17.26
CA PRO A 312 32.93 0.82 18.22
C PRO A 312 32.82 1.28 19.69
N THR A 313 32.82 2.58 19.95
CA THR A 313 32.91 3.19 21.28
C THR A 313 31.61 3.37 22.05
N MET A 314 30.44 2.99 21.51
CA MET A 314 29.18 2.98 22.26
C MET A 314 28.57 1.58 22.40
N ARG A 315 29.38 0.60 22.85
CA ARG A 315 28.83 -0.51 23.64
C ARG A 315 28.64 -0.02 25.07
N GLY A 316 27.49 0.62 25.31
CA GLY A 316 26.96 0.76 26.65
C GLY A 316 26.89 -0.63 27.30
N THR A 317 27.60 -0.76 28.41
CA THR A 317 27.70 -1.94 29.25
C THR A 317 26.33 -2.47 29.69
N TYR A 318 25.86 -3.53 29.04
CA TYR A 318 25.01 -4.54 29.69
C TYR A 318 25.88 -5.76 30.04
N ILE A 319 26.88 -5.54 30.90
CA ILE A 319 27.42 -6.63 31.70
C ILE A 319 26.40 -6.84 32.81
N ARG A 320 25.53 -7.85 32.67
CA ARG A 320 24.79 -8.40 33.81
C ARG A 320 25.84 -8.88 34.82
N HIS A 321 26.07 -8.09 35.86
CA HIS A 321 26.74 -8.58 37.05
C HIS A 321 25.93 -9.76 37.60
N ARG A 322 26.50 -10.97 37.50
CA ARG A 322 26.15 -12.08 38.39
C ARG A 322 26.55 -11.69 39.81
N PRO A 323 25.67 -11.79 40.82
CA PRO A 323 26.13 -12.08 42.16
C PRO A 323 26.47 -13.57 42.23
N ALA A 324 27.71 -13.87 42.58
CA ALA A 324 28.12 -15.18 43.06
C ALA A 324 27.68 -15.34 44.54
N GLY A 325 27.34 -16.56 44.93
CA GLY A 325 27.00 -16.98 46.31
C GLY A 325 25.57 -17.48 46.41
N LEU A 326 25.24 -18.63 47.00
CA LEU A 326 25.94 -19.43 48.01
C LEU A 326 25.80 -20.93 47.74
N LEU A 327 26.89 -21.65 48.03
CA LEU A 327 26.86 -23.03 48.49
C LEU A 327 26.04 -23.14 49.79
N ARG A 328 25.10 -24.09 49.83
CA ARG A 328 24.92 -25.01 50.96
C ARG A 328 24.21 -26.27 50.48
#